data_AF-A0A2E9LYU3-F1
#
_entry.id   AF-A0A2E9LYU3-F1
#
_cell.length_a   1.000
_cell.length_b   1.000
_cell.length_c   1.000
_cell.angle_alpha   90.00
_cell.angle_beta   90.00
_cell.angle_gamma   90.00
#
_symmetry.space_group_name_H-M   'P 1'
#
loop_
_entity.id
_entity.type
_entity.pdbx_description
1 polymer ?
#
loop_
_entity_poly.entity_id
_entity_poly.type
_entity_poly.pdbx_seq_one_letter_code
_entity_poly.pdbx_strand_id
1 'polypeptide(L)'
;MAANEHTLTEEQLATISANILHQTLIEVSRTVGKRLFRELESGTRIAVTQLRMEDGSEVRVDLKLDCSEFRGALNFSLFRDSVLALLSRLSDTLRDEESALPVMRLMDEAGQSTSERRLFGVSGVIALDGVPNMLMMGATPSPSEPVILIELMYIDPEQFAQSPETEAASTS
;
A
#
# COMPACT_ATOMS: atom_id res chain seq x y z
N MET A 1 3.94 17.95 -27.72
CA MET A 1 3.72 16.52 -27.43
C MET A 1 2.84 16.49 -26.21
N ALA A 2 1.57 16.10 -26.35
CA ALA A 2 0.65 16.03 -25.22
C ALA A 2 1.08 14.84 -24.35
N ALA A 3 1.54 15.12 -23.14
CA ALA A 3 1.61 14.08 -22.11
C ALA A 3 0.17 13.63 -21.88
N ASN A 4 -0.13 12.39 -22.24
CA ASN A 4 -1.42 11.78 -21.94
C ASN A 4 -1.40 11.52 -20.42
N GLU A 5 -1.73 12.54 -19.64
CA GLU A 5 -1.82 12.47 -18.19
C GLU A 5 -3.03 11.61 -17.83
N HIS A 6 -2.86 10.29 -17.88
CA HIS A 6 -3.78 9.36 -17.24
C HIS A 6 -3.56 9.45 -15.72
N THR A 7 -4.02 10.56 -15.13
CA THR A 7 -3.96 10.79 -13.69
C THR A 7 -5.01 9.90 -13.03
N LEU A 8 -4.64 8.67 -12.69
CA LEU A 8 -5.47 7.79 -11.86
C LEU A 8 -5.84 8.53 -10.58
N THR A 9 -7.13 8.57 -10.25
CA THR A 9 -7.57 9.11 -8.95
C THR A 9 -7.02 8.24 -7.82
N GLU A 10 -6.96 8.78 -6.60
CA GLU A 10 -6.50 8.05 -5.42
C GLU A 10 -7.35 6.79 -5.18
N GLU A 11 -8.67 6.91 -5.33
CA GLU A 11 -9.64 5.82 -5.21
C GLU A 11 -9.46 4.76 -6.31
N GLN A 12 -9.24 5.19 -7.57
CA GLN A 12 -8.97 4.27 -8.67
C GLN A 12 -7.66 3.51 -8.43
N LEU A 13 -6.61 4.20 -8.00
CA LEU A 13 -5.32 3.58 -7.71
C LEU A 13 -5.43 2.61 -6.54
N ALA A 14 -6.15 2.97 -5.47
CA ALA A 14 -6.42 2.10 -4.34
C ALA A 14 -7.21 0.84 -4.76
N THR A 15 -8.26 1.02 -5.56
CA THR A 15 -9.11 -0.06 -6.05
C THR A 15 -8.32 -1.04 -6.92
N ILE A 16 -7.54 -0.50 -7.88
CA ILE A 16 -6.67 -1.30 -8.75
C ILE A 16 -5.65 -2.06 -7.90
N SER A 17 -4.99 -1.38 -6.95
CA SER A 17 -3.99 -2.00 -6.07
C SER A 17 -4.62 -3.12 -5.22
N ALA A 18 -5.80 -2.88 -4.63
CA ALA A 18 -6.52 -3.86 -3.83
C ALA A 18 -6.84 -5.13 -4.64
N ASN A 19 -7.37 -4.96 -5.86
CA ASN A 19 -7.71 -6.07 -6.75
C ASN A 19 -6.47 -6.87 -7.14
N ILE A 20 -5.37 -6.20 -7.49
CA ILE A 20 -4.11 -6.86 -7.82
C ILE A 20 -3.56 -7.64 -6.63
N LEU A 21 -3.53 -7.04 -5.44
CA LEU A 21 -3.08 -7.71 -4.22
C LEU A 21 -3.95 -8.93 -3.89
N HIS A 22 -5.27 -8.82 -4.04
CA HIS A 22 -6.18 -9.94 -3.84
C HIS A 22 -5.87 -11.09 -4.82
N GLN A 23 -5.81 -10.79 -6.13
CA GLN A 23 -5.54 -11.80 -7.15
C GLN A 23 -4.17 -12.45 -6.99
N THR A 24 -3.14 -11.66 -6.67
CA THR A 24 -1.73 -12.09 -6.68
C THR A 24 -1.30 -12.78 -5.39
N LEU A 25 -1.88 -12.40 -4.24
CA LEU A 25 -1.46 -12.91 -2.93
C LEU A 25 -2.51 -13.80 -2.25
N ILE A 26 -3.81 -13.65 -2.58
CA ILE A 26 -4.91 -14.34 -1.89
C ILE A 26 -5.49 -15.48 -2.73
N GLU A 27 -5.84 -15.21 -3.99
CA GLU A 27 -6.51 -16.18 -4.89
C GLU A 27 -5.56 -17.23 -5.46
N VAL A 28 -4.26 -16.94 -5.50
CA VAL A 28 -3.24 -17.90 -5.96
C VAL A 28 -3.17 -19.14 -5.08
N SER A 29 -2.72 -20.25 -5.67
CA SER A 29 -2.44 -21.47 -4.91
C SER A 29 -1.42 -21.23 -3.79
N ARG A 30 -1.52 -22.00 -2.70
CA ARG A 30 -0.60 -21.92 -1.55
C ARG A 30 0.88 -22.02 -1.95
N THR A 31 1.20 -22.84 -2.93
CA THR A 31 2.58 -23.01 -3.44
C THR A 31 3.09 -21.74 -4.11
N VAL A 32 2.28 -21.13 -4.98
CA VAL A 32 2.62 -19.89 -5.68
C VAL A 32 2.73 -18.73 -4.68
N GLY A 33 1.75 -18.59 -3.78
CA GLY A 33 1.77 -17.55 -2.75
C GLY A 33 2.99 -17.63 -1.84
N LYS A 34 3.40 -18.85 -1.42
CA LYS A 34 4.63 -19.04 -0.63
C LYS A 34 5.89 -18.65 -1.37
N ARG A 35 5.96 -18.91 -2.68
CA ARG A 35 7.08 -18.53 -3.51
C ARG A 35 7.16 -16.99 -3.61
N LEU A 36 6.05 -16.34 -3.96
CA LEU A 36 5.97 -14.88 -4.02
C LEU A 36 6.35 -14.24 -2.69
N PHE A 37 5.82 -14.75 -1.58
CA PHE A 37 6.17 -14.26 -0.24
C PHE A 37 7.66 -14.34 0.04
N ARG A 38 8.34 -15.45 -0.28
CA ARG A 38 9.79 -15.58 -0.07
C ARG A 38 10.60 -14.60 -0.91
N GLU A 39 10.18 -14.38 -2.16
CA GLU A 39 10.80 -13.38 -3.03
C GLU A 39 10.59 -11.96 -2.45
N LEU A 40 9.37 -11.63 -2.01
CA LEU A 40 9.06 -10.34 -1.39
C LEU A 40 9.81 -10.11 -0.06
N GLU A 41 9.84 -11.12 0.81
CA GLU A 41 10.54 -11.11 2.11
C GLU A 41 12.05 -10.89 1.94
N SER A 42 12.63 -11.34 0.83
CA SER A 42 14.03 -11.05 0.50
C SER A 42 14.30 -9.60 0.08
N GLY A 43 13.26 -8.76 0.00
CA GLY A 43 13.32 -7.39 -0.51
C GLY A 43 13.27 -7.30 -2.04
N THR A 44 12.99 -8.40 -2.73
CA THR A 44 12.93 -8.43 -4.20
C THR A 44 11.68 -7.70 -4.69
N ARG A 45 11.86 -6.80 -5.67
CA ARG A 45 10.76 -6.20 -6.44
C ARG A 45 10.28 -7.21 -7.49
N ILE A 46 9.01 -7.57 -7.46
CA ILE A 46 8.43 -8.61 -8.32
C ILE A 46 7.42 -7.97 -9.27
N ALA A 47 7.53 -8.25 -10.57
CA ALA A 47 6.48 -7.91 -11.52
C ALA A 47 5.30 -8.87 -11.33
N VAL A 48 4.14 -8.33 -10.93
CA VAL A 48 2.97 -9.14 -10.56
C VAL A 48 1.95 -9.25 -11.69
N THR A 49 1.74 -8.19 -12.47
CA THR A 49 0.79 -8.20 -13.59
C THR A 49 1.05 -7.07 -14.58
N GLN A 50 0.34 -7.07 -15.70
CA GLN A 50 0.24 -5.98 -16.65
C GLN A 50 -1.22 -5.59 -16.81
N LEU A 51 -1.52 -4.31 -16.62
CA LEU A 51 -2.84 -3.72 -16.82
C LEU A 51 -2.90 -3.18 -18.24
N ARG A 52 -3.96 -3.57 -18.96
CA ARG A 52 -4.29 -2.93 -20.23
C ARG A 52 -5.22 -1.75 -19.95
N MET A 53 -4.78 -0.56 -20.30
CA MET A 53 -5.53 0.69 -20.19
C MET A 53 -6.57 0.80 -21.31
N GLU A 54 -7.54 1.69 -21.14
CA GLU A 54 -8.60 1.94 -22.12
C GLU A 54 -8.08 2.47 -23.46
N ASP A 55 -6.97 3.21 -23.42
CA ASP A 55 -6.26 3.70 -24.61
C ASP A 55 -5.45 2.59 -25.33
N GLY A 56 -5.46 1.37 -24.80
CA GLY A 56 -4.73 0.22 -25.31
C GLY A 56 -3.28 0.12 -24.86
N SER A 57 -2.79 1.07 -24.05
CA SER A 57 -1.46 0.98 -23.44
C SER A 57 -1.39 -0.11 -22.36
N GLU A 58 -0.19 -0.63 -22.12
CA GLU A 58 0.06 -1.63 -21.08
C GLU A 58 0.90 -1.01 -19.97
N VAL A 59 0.40 -1.08 -18.73
CA VAL A 59 1.09 -0.64 -17.53
C VAL A 59 1.44 -1.84 -16.69
N ARG A 60 2.74 -2.06 -16.47
CA ARG A 60 3.22 -3.11 -15.57
C ARG A 60 2.97 -2.70 -14.12
N VAL A 61 2.58 -3.65 -13.29
CA VAL A 61 2.50 -3.45 -11.86
C VAL A 61 3.54 -4.32 -11.17
N ASP A 62 4.34 -3.67 -10.35
CA ASP A 62 5.37 -4.30 -9.53
C ASP A 62 4.98 -4.23 -8.06
N LEU A 63 5.38 -5.24 -7.29
CA LEU A 63 5.12 -5.35 -5.87
C LEU A 63 6.43 -5.46 -5.10
N LYS A 64 6.52 -4.74 -3.98
CA LYS A 64 7.60 -4.84 -3.00
C LYS A 64 7.03 -4.95 -1.59
N LEU A 65 7.75 -5.65 -0.72
CA LEU A 65 7.47 -5.74 0.71
C LEU A 65 8.64 -5.15 1.50
N ASP A 66 8.31 -4.35 2.51
CA ASP A 66 9.21 -3.95 3.57
C ASP A 66 8.69 -4.53 4.90
N CYS A 67 9.48 -5.44 5.48
CA CYS A 67 9.19 -6.10 6.75
C CYS A 67 10.13 -5.67 7.87
N SER A 68 10.87 -4.57 7.70
CA SER A 68 11.83 -4.07 8.70
C SER A 68 11.20 -3.81 10.06
N GLU A 69 9.98 -3.28 10.10
CA GLU A 69 9.25 -2.97 11.34
C GLU A 69 8.35 -4.13 11.83
N PHE A 70 8.41 -5.31 11.21
CA PHE A 70 7.61 -6.45 11.69
C PHE A 70 8.15 -6.96 13.03
N ARG A 71 7.31 -6.92 14.05
CA ARG A 71 7.59 -7.40 15.41
C ARG A 71 7.33 -8.91 15.48
N GLY A 72 8.40 -9.69 15.34
CA GLY A 72 8.39 -11.16 15.48
C GLY A 72 8.93 -11.89 14.24
N ALA A 73 8.61 -13.18 14.13
CA ALA A 73 8.99 -13.99 12.95
C ALA A 73 7.87 -13.98 11.92
N LEU A 74 8.03 -13.17 10.86
CA LEU A 74 7.07 -13.15 9.76
C LEU A 74 7.08 -14.51 9.06
N ASN A 75 5.88 -15.04 8.78
CA ASN A 75 5.72 -16.25 7.99
C ASN A 75 4.59 -16.04 6.97
N PHE A 76 4.49 -16.95 6.01
CA PHE A 76 3.51 -16.84 4.93
C PHE A 76 2.06 -16.70 5.42
N SER A 77 1.66 -17.38 6.50
CA SER A 77 0.30 -17.27 7.02
C SER A 77 0.07 -15.88 7.60
N LEU A 78 0.96 -15.40 8.47
CA LEU A 78 0.86 -14.06 9.06
C LEU A 78 0.87 -12.96 7.99
N PHE A 79 1.74 -13.08 6.99
CA PHE A 79 1.76 -12.15 5.85
C PHE A 79 0.42 -12.13 5.11
N ARG A 80 -0.14 -13.31 4.79
CA ARG A 80 -1.44 -13.42 4.13
C ARG A 80 -2.55 -12.82 4.99
N ASP A 81 -2.53 -13.05 6.29
CA ASP A 81 -3.50 -12.51 7.24
C ASP A 81 -3.41 -10.97 7.32
N SER A 82 -2.20 -10.41 7.34
CA SER A 82 -1.99 -8.95 7.27
C SER A 82 -2.55 -8.34 5.98
N VAL A 83 -2.30 -8.98 4.83
CA VAL A 83 -2.82 -8.51 3.54
C VAL A 83 -4.35 -8.60 3.51
N LEU A 84 -4.95 -9.67 4.03
CA LEU A 84 -6.40 -9.80 4.14
C LEU A 84 -7.01 -8.71 5.04
N ALA A 85 -6.39 -8.45 6.19
CA ALA A 85 -6.83 -7.40 7.10
C ALA A 85 -6.78 -6.01 6.43
N LEU A 86 -5.70 -5.73 5.68
CA LEU A 86 -5.54 -4.50 4.91
C LEU A 86 -6.61 -4.39 3.81
N LEU A 87 -6.82 -5.43 3.02
CA LEU A 87 -7.81 -5.44 1.93
C LEU A 87 -9.23 -5.28 2.45
N SER A 88 -9.56 -5.89 3.59
CA SER A 88 -10.86 -5.72 4.24
C SER A 88 -11.08 -4.27 4.63
N ARG A 89 -10.13 -3.67 5.36
CA ARG A 89 -10.21 -2.27 5.79
C ARG A 89 -10.29 -1.31 4.60
N LEU A 90 -9.50 -1.55 3.57
CA LEU A 90 -9.48 -0.72 2.38
C LEU A 90 -10.81 -0.82 1.62
N SER A 91 -11.39 -2.03 1.53
CA SER A 91 -12.70 -2.22 0.90
C SER A 91 -13.81 -1.53 1.68
N ASP A 92 -13.76 -1.55 3.01
CA ASP A 92 -14.73 -0.86 3.86
C ASP A 92 -14.62 0.66 3.67
N THR A 93 -13.41 1.23 3.67
CA THR A 93 -13.19 2.67 3.44
C THR A 93 -13.63 3.10 2.03
N LEU A 94 -13.34 2.31 0.99
CA LEU A 94 -13.74 2.63 -0.38
C LEU A 94 -15.27 2.54 -0.62
N ARG A 95 -16.02 1.87 0.26
CA ARG A 95 -17.49 1.77 0.18
C ARG A 95 -18.20 2.87 0.95
N ASP A 96 -17.49 3.53 1.86
CA ASP A 96 -18.04 4.59 2.68
C ASP A 96 -18.01 5.91 1.90
N GLU A 97 -19.14 6.26 1.26
CA GLU A 97 -19.27 7.47 0.45
C GLU A 97 -19.11 8.77 1.26
N GLU A 98 -19.23 8.72 2.60
CA GLU A 98 -18.98 9.87 3.49
C GLU A 98 -17.51 9.98 3.93
N SER A 99 -16.72 8.91 3.78
CA SER A 99 -15.32 8.88 4.20
C SER A 99 -14.37 9.04 3.02
N ALA A 100 -13.73 10.20 2.94
CA ALA A 100 -12.65 10.39 1.98
C ALA A 100 -11.50 9.42 2.31
N LEU A 101 -11.01 8.70 1.30
CA LEU A 101 -9.85 7.81 1.46
C LEU A 101 -8.65 8.64 1.94
N PRO A 102 -8.12 8.40 3.15
CA PRO A 102 -6.98 9.17 3.63
C PRO A 102 -5.74 8.81 2.81
N VAL A 103 -5.21 9.76 2.06
CA VAL A 103 -3.97 9.59 1.29
C VAL A 103 -2.95 10.62 1.70
N MET A 104 -1.77 10.15 2.07
CA MET A 104 -0.63 10.98 2.45
C MET A 104 0.38 11.01 1.29
N ARG A 105 0.90 12.19 1.01
CA ARG A 105 1.99 12.42 0.06
C ARG A 105 3.12 13.15 0.77
N LEU A 106 4.37 12.85 0.43
CA LEU A 106 5.49 13.64 0.95
C LEU A 106 5.40 15.04 0.34
N MET A 107 5.30 16.05 1.19
CA MET A 107 5.28 17.45 0.81
C MET A 107 6.63 18.10 1.16
N ASP A 108 7.09 19.04 0.34
CA ASP A 108 8.18 19.94 0.73
C ASP A 108 7.68 21.02 1.69
N GLU A 109 8.60 21.85 2.18
CA GLU A 109 8.31 23.02 3.01
C GLU A 109 7.39 24.06 2.33
N ALA A 110 7.22 23.99 1.00
CA ALA A 110 6.32 24.83 0.23
C ALA A 110 4.93 24.20 0.02
N GLY A 111 4.67 23.03 0.61
CA GLY A 111 3.40 22.31 0.49
C GLY A 111 3.19 21.63 -0.87
N GLN A 112 4.23 21.53 -1.70
CA GLN A 112 4.20 20.84 -2.98
C GLN A 112 4.59 19.38 -2.80
N SER A 113 3.93 18.47 -3.52
CA SER A 113 4.27 17.05 -3.48
C SER A 113 5.69 16.85 -4.02
N THR A 114 6.59 16.34 -3.19
CA THR A 114 7.98 16.02 -3.58
C THR A 114 8.11 14.63 -4.17
N SER A 115 7.05 13.82 -4.05
CA SER A 115 7.01 12.45 -4.52
C SER A 115 5.65 12.14 -5.14
N GLU A 116 5.68 11.30 -6.18
CA GLU A 116 4.49 10.67 -6.75
C GLU A 116 3.96 9.52 -5.87
N ARG A 117 4.70 9.17 -4.80
CA ARG A 117 4.31 8.14 -3.84
C ARG A 117 3.09 8.59 -3.05
N ARG A 118 2.03 7.81 -3.16
CA ARG A 118 0.77 7.93 -2.42
C ARG A 118 0.74 6.85 -1.35
N LEU A 119 0.72 7.24 -0.08
CA LEU A 119 0.57 6.33 1.05
C LEU A 119 -0.90 6.33 1.48
N PHE A 120 -1.54 5.17 1.42
CA PHE A 120 -2.93 5.04 1.83
C PHE A 120 -2.99 4.87 3.35
N GLY A 121 -3.65 5.79 4.03
CA GLY A 121 -3.84 5.84 5.48
C GLY A 121 -4.75 4.73 6.03
N VAL A 122 -4.88 3.63 5.31
CA VAL A 122 -5.62 2.44 5.71
C VAL A 122 -4.61 1.36 6.06
N SER A 123 -4.72 0.81 7.27
CA SER A 123 -3.82 -0.22 7.77
C SER A 123 -4.54 -1.53 8.08
N GLY A 124 -3.90 -2.64 7.70
CA GLY A 124 -4.26 -3.98 8.17
C GLY A 124 -3.53 -4.26 9.47
N VAL A 125 -4.25 -4.64 10.53
CA VAL A 125 -3.65 -4.93 11.84
C VAL A 125 -3.83 -6.40 12.18
N ILE A 126 -2.73 -7.08 12.49
CA ILE A 126 -2.73 -8.42 13.08
C ILE A 126 -1.99 -8.40 14.41
N ALA A 127 -2.31 -9.33 15.31
CA ALA A 127 -1.60 -9.49 16.57
C ALA A 127 -0.87 -10.84 16.58
N LEU A 128 0.44 -10.81 16.88
CA LEU A 128 1.26 -11.98 17.13
C LEU A 128 1.62 -12.00 18.61
N ASP A 129 1.15 -13.00 19.35
CA ASP A 129 1.37 -13.12 20.80
C ASP A 129 1.01 -11.85 21.59
N GLY A 130 -0.05 -11.15 21.16
CA GLY A 130 -0.51 -9.90 21.76
C GLY A 130 0.24 -8.64 21.29
N VAL A 131 1.25 -8.79 20.43
CA VAL A 131 1.99 -7.66 19.83
C VAL A 131 1.36 -7.29 18.48
N PRO A 132 0.82 -6.06 18.34
CA PRO A 132 0.24 -5.60 17.08
C PRO A 132 1.32 -5.36 16.02
N ASN A 133 1.02 -5.77 14.79
CA ASN A 133 1.77 -5.50 13.58
C ASN A 133 0.84 -4.84 12.58
N MET A 134 1.22 -3.68 12.05
CA MET A 134 0.40 -2.92 11.12
C MET A 134 1.03 -2.91 9.74
N LEU A 135 0.25 -3.29 8.74
CA LEU A 135 0.63 -3.28 7.32
C LEU A 135 -0.06 -2.11 6.62
N MET A 136 0.71 -1.28 5.94
CA MET A 136 0.22 -0.19 5.08
C MET A 136 0.56 -0.43 3.61
N MET A 137 -0.18 0.26 2.75
CA MET A 137 0.04 0.25 1.31
C MET A 137 0.49 1.63 0.82
N GLY A 138 1.56 1.64 0.04
CA GLY A 138 1.94 2.76 -0.82
C GLY A 138 1.79 2.37 -2.28
N ALA A 139 1.46 3.34 -3.14
CA ALA A 139 1.52 3.19 -4.58
C ALA A 139 2.27 4.37 -5.19
N THR A 140 3.22 4.07 -6.07
CA THR A 140 4.07 5.06 -6.74
C THR A 140 4.02 4.80 -8.24
N PRO A 141 3.27 5.61 -9.01
CA PRO A 141 3.38 5.63 -10.46
C PRO A 141 4.78 6.09 -10.89
N SER A 142 5.39 5.45 -11.88
CA SER A 142 6.64 5.90 -12.45
C SER A 142 6.41 7.11 -13.37
N PRO A 143 7.21 8.18 -13.27
CA PRO A 143 7.06 9.36 -14.13
C PRO A 143 7.57 9.13 -15.56
N SER A 144 8.40 8.10 -15.79
CA SER A 144 9.09 7.85 -17.06
C SER A 144 8.76 6.51 -17.70
N GLU A 145 8.19 5.58 -16.95
CA GLU A 145 7.88 4.23 -17.42
C GLU A 145 6.40 3.91 -17.17
N PRO A 146 5.75 3.08 -18.00
CA PRO A 146 4.39 2.61 -17.75
C PRO A 146 4.43 1.53 -16.67
N VAL A 147 4.85 1.91 -15.46
CA VAL A 147 5.00 1.02 -14.30
C VAL A 147 4.41 1.67 -13.06
N ILE A 148 3.62 0.91 -12.31
CA ILE A 148 3.15 1.28 -10.98
C ILE A 148 3.83 0.36 -9.97
N LEU A 149 4.51 0.95 -8.98
CA LEU A 149 5.07 0.20 -7.86
C LEU A 149 4.09 0.23 -6.68
N ILE A 150 3.62 -0.94 -6.27
CA ILE A 150 2.90 -1.13 -5.01
C ILE A 150 3.91 -1.56 -3.95
N GLU A 151 3.92 -0.84 -2.83
CA GLU A 151 4.77 -1.13 -1.67
C GLU A 151 3.89 -1.49 -0.48
N LEU A 152 4.07 -2.71 0.03
CA LEU A 152 3.52 -3.11 1.32
C LEU A 152 4.60 -2.87 2.38
N MET A 153 4.28 -2.13 3.43
CA MET A 153 5.25 -1.84 4.49
C MET A 153 4.64 -2.10 5.86
N TYR A 154 5.35 -2.87 6.68
CA TYR A 154 5.06 -2.90 8.10
C TYR A 154 5.56 -1.59 8.73
N ILE A 155 4.77 -1.09 9.67
CA ILE A 155 5.07 0.14 10.41
C ILE A 155 4.82 -0.09 11.89
N ASP A 156 5.51 0.70 12.71
CA ASP A 156 5.32 0.67 14.15
C ASP A 156 3.98 1.35 14.53
N PRO A 157 3.05 0.67 15.22
CA PRO A 157 1.83 1.29 15.75
C PRO A 157 2.08 2.49 16.66
N GLU A 158 3.22 2.55 17.34
CA GLU A 158 3.57 3.66 18.20
C GLU A 158 3.83 4.95 17.41
N GLN A 159 4.27 4.86 16.14
CA GLN A 159 4.44 6.02 15.27
C GLN A 159 3.12 6.72 14.93
N PHE A 160 1.98 6.01 15.06
CA PHE A 160 0.64 6.59 14.86
C PHE A 160 -0.04 6.98 16.18
N ALA A 161 0.35 6.37 17.30
CA ALA A 161 -0.10 6.79 18.63
C ALA A 161 0.42 8.18 19.03
N GLN A 162 1.44 8.69 18.33
CA GLN A 162 2.09 9.99 18.59
C GLN A 162 1.40 11.20 17.93
N SER A 163 0.31 11.02 17.18
CA SER A 163 -0.45 12.15 16.59
C SER A 163 -1.76 12.45 17.33
N PRO A 164 -1.71 12.89 18.60
CA PRO A 164 -2.71 13.83 19.11
C PRO A 164 -2.12 15.13 19.69
N GLU A 165 -0.83 15.44 19.51
CA GLU A 165 -0.18 16.56 20.21
C GLU A 165 0.37 17.65 19.28
N THR A 166 -0.53 18.39 18.61
CA THR A 166 -0.32 19.80 18.23
C THR A 166 -1.69 20.50 18.20
N GLU A 167 -2.40 20.51 19.34
CA GLU A 167 -3.55 21.42 19.54
C GLU A 167 -3.63 21.91 21.00
N ALA A 168 -2.47 22.09 21.66
CA ALA A 168 -2.43 22.62 23.02
C ALA A 168 -1.12 23.36 23.34
N ALA A 169 -0.69 24.28 22.47
CA ALA A 169 0.40 25.20 22.83
C ALA A 169 0.23 26.55 22.12
N SER A 170 -0.81 27.31 22.49
CA SER A 170 -0.85 28.78 22.38
C SER A 170 -2.00 29.35 23.21
N THR A 171 -1.99 29.10 24.51
CA THR A 171 -2.63 29.99 25.49
C THR A 171 -1.69 30.13 26.67
N SER A 172 -0.81 31.12 26.60
CA SER A 172 -0.14 31.74 27.75
C SER A 172 0.12 33.19 27.41
#